data_AF-A0A9R1WAN4-F1
#
_entry.id   AF-A0A9R1WAN4-F1
#
_cell.length_a   1.000
_cell.length_b   1.000
_cell.length_c   1.000
_cell.angle_alpha   90.00
_cell.angle_beta   90.00
_cell.angle_gamma   90.00
#
_symmetry.space_group_name_H-M   'P 1'
#
loop_
_entity.id
_entity.type
_entity.pdbx_description
1 polymer ?
#
loop_
_entity_poly.entity_id
_entity_poly.type
_entity_poly.pdbx_seq_one_letter_code
_entity_poly.pdbx_strand_id
1 'polypeptide(L)'
;MEIAQHLKIPLEEIIVATKNFDKQNFIAKGGFGSVYKGELSLFGRLIEVAVKRLDPQSDQGKREFMTEISILSRYKHENLVSLLGFCEEGDEKILVYEHESRGSLDNYIQNPDLTWMQRLKISIGAARGINYLHDEVGQQHRVIHRDIKSGNILLNNEWEAKVSDFGLSKIAPAHIQHTFVITAYGKGSESLDVLAKSKYIDNKLDEIIIPELRKQMKLSSLNTFSAIAYQCLKPDRSERPTMAHIVEELEKAYRIQVSLKTAEVIRVGYWGNTSNGGSQNCWDFILEKDHKLKKITIDHGDHIYSLTFTTESKGILYTSEKAGGRNGGGTVSEKFEENEELTGIKGTIRVLTSGHTTISSLTFITNDTKRGPFGRKTDTPFYILWEKGKFGGFYGLAHNIIDGIGVYMKSSYDGFTRVGKWGMKSQGRSR
;
A
#
# COMPACT_ATOMS: atom_id res chain seq x y z
N MET A 1 -12.87 23.56 30.87
CA MET A 1 -13.28 22.25 31.43
C MET A 1 -14.73 21.89 31.12
N GLU A 2 -15.62 22.84 30.83
CA GLU A 2 -17.04 22.56 30.51
C GLU A 2 -17.23 21.56 29.36
N ILE A 3 -16.35 21.59 28.34
CA ILE A 3 -16.48 20.79 27.11
C ILE A 3 -16.42 19.26 27.37
N ALA A 4 -15.83 18.81 28.48
CA ALA A 4 -15.67 17.38 28.78
C ALA A 4 -16.40 16.92 30.04
N GLN A 5 -17.23 17.75 30.68
CA GLN A 5 -17.89 17.37 31.95
C GLN A 5 -18.76 16.10 31.83
N HIS A 6 -19.34 15.87 30.67
CA HIS A 6 -20.12 14.67 30.36
C HIS A 6 -19.29 13.36 30.34
N LEU A 7 -17.96 13.45 30.39
CA LEU A 7 -17.03 12.32 30.43
C LEU A 7 -16.56 11.98 31.86
N LYS A 8 -17.07 12.68 32.89
CA LYS A 8 -16.72 12.38 34.28
C LYS A 8 -17.30 11.04 34.71
N ILE A 9 -16.46 10.17 35.25
CA ILE A 9 -16.82 8.88 35.83
C ILE A 9 -16.53 8.93 37.33
N PRO A 10 -17.49 8.57 38.21
CA PRO A 10 -17.27 8.53 39.64
C PRO A 10 -16.12 7.59 40.04
N LEU A 11 -15.33 7.96 41.04
CA LEU A 11 -14.21 7.12 41.51
C LEU A 11 -14.67 5.73 41.96
N GLU A 12 -15.84 5.66 42.61
CA GLU A 12 -16.44 4.41 43.08
C GLU A 12 -16.64 3.39 41.93
N GLU A 13 -17.12 3.84 40.78
CA GLU A 13 -17.32 2.98 39.60
C GLU A 13 -15.99 2.43 39.08
N ILE A 14 -14.94 3.25 39.06
CA ILE A 14 -13.59 2.85 38.62
C ILE A 14 -12.97 1.84 39.61
N ILE A 15 -13.16 2.06 40.91
CA ILE A 15 -12.72 1.12 41.96
C ILE A 15 -13.41 -0.23 41.77
N VAL A 16 -14.73 -0.25 41.56
CA VAL A 16 -15.46 -1.50 41.29
C VAL A 16 -14.96 -2.19 40.03
N ALA A 17 -14.84 -1.44 38.92
CA ALA A 17 -14.40 -1.97 37.63
C ALA A 17 -12.99 -2.59 37.66
N THR A 18 -12.08 -2.01 38.44
CA THR A 18 -10.69 -2.47 38.57
C THR A 18 -10.47 -3.43 39.74
N LYS A 19 -11.53 -3.78 40.49
CA LYS A 19 -11.48 -4.54 41.75
C LYS A 19 -10.50 -3.91 42.75
N ASN A 20 -10.64 -2.60 42.94
CA ASN A 20 -9.78 -1.76 43.77
C ASN A 20 -8.32 -1.76 43.31
N PHE A 21 -8.10 -1.57 42.00
CA PHE A 21 -6.77 -1.57 41.37
C PHE A 21 -5.96 -2.84 41.70
N ASP A 22 -6.63 -4.01 41.63
CA ASP A 22 -6.01 -5.29 41.95
C ASP A 22 -4.74 -5.53 41.11
N LYS A 23 -3.72 -6.13 41.71
CA LYS A 23 -2.46 -6.47 41.02
C LYS A 23 -2.67 -7.43 39.85
N GLN A 24 -3.71 -8.28 39.88
CA GLN A 24 -4.08 -9.16 38.77
C GLN A 24 -4.57 -8.38 37.54
N ASN A 25 -5.08 -7.17 37.76
CA ASN A 25 -5.54 -6.26 36.71
C ASN A 25 -4.43 -5.30 36.25
N PHE A 26 -3.23 -5.36 36.82
CA PHE A 26 -2.14 -4.49 36.41
C PHE A 26 -1.68 -4.80 34.98
N ILE A 27 -1.64 -3.78 34.12
CA ILE A 27 -1.17 -3.89 32.73
C ILE A 27 0.28 -3.41 32.64
N ALA A 28 0.54 -2.17 33.07
CA ALA A 28 1.83 -1.53 32.90
C ALA A 28 2.03 -0.38 33.88
N LYS A 29 3.29 0.02 34.08
CA LYS A 29 3.66 1.25 34.78
C LYS A 29 4.52 2.10 33.85
N GLY A 30 3.99 3.27 33.48
CA GLY A 30 4.71 4.26 32.68
C GLY A 30 5.33 5.36 33.54
N GLY A 31 5.98 6.34 32.90
CA GLY A 31 6.52 7.52 33.59
C GLY A 31 5.46 8.40 34.27
N PHE A 32 4.18 8.18 33.95
CA PHE A 32 3.08 9.07 34.31
C PHE A 32 1.99 8.38 35.16
N GLY A 33 2.20 7.11 35.56
CA GLY A 33 1.24 6.39 36.36
C GLY A 33 1.18 4.89 36.07
N SER A 34 0.24 4.23 36.74
CA SER A 34 -0.02 2.80 36.56
C SER A 34 -1.30 2.59 35.76
N VAL A 35 -1.30 1.61 34.88
CA VAL A 35 -2.44 1.26 34.02
C VAL A 35 -3.00 -0.08 34.48
N TYR A 36 -4.31 -0.13 34.68
CA TYR A 36 -5.04 -1.31 35.11
C TYR A 36 -6.13 -1.66 34.10
N LYS A 37 -6.39 -2.95 33.93
CA LYS A 37 -7.56 -3.47 33.22
C LYS A 37 -8.79 -3.33 34.09
N GLY A 38 -9.95 -3.05 33.49
CA GLY A 38 -11.23 -3.10 34.16
C GLY A 38 -12.37 -3.36 33.21
N GLU A 39 -13.58 -3.49 33.76
CA GLU A 39 -14.82 -3.58 32.99
C GLU A 39 -15.81 -2.55 33.53
N LEU A 40 -16.22 -1.60 32.68
CA LEU A 40 -17.14 -0.53 33.05
C LEU A 40 -18.44 -0.65 32.24
N SER A 41 -19.58 -0.40 32.90
CA SER A 41 -20.86 -0.28 32.21
C SER A 41 -21.04 1.15 31.73
N LEU A 42 -20.73 1.41 30.46
CA LEU A 42 -20.87 2.72 29.83
C LEU A 42 -21.88 2.62 28.69
N PHE A 43 -22.77 3.60 28.59
CA PHE A 43 -23.80 3.67 27.55
C PHE A 43 -24.69 2.40 27.46
N GLY A 44 -24.93 1.75 28.60
CA GLY A 44 -25.72 0.51 28.69
C GLY A 44 -25.01 -0.74 28.17
N ARG A 45 -23.69 -0.71 27.98
CA ARG A 45 -22.87 -1.85 27.56
C ARG A 45 -21.69 -2.04 28.50
N LEU A 46 -21.30 -3.29 28.71
CA LEU A 46 -20.07 -3.62 29.42
C LEU A 46 -18.90 -3.46 28.45
N ILE A 47 -17.96 -2.57 28.79
CA ILE A 47 -16.79 -2.23 27.96
C ILE A 47 -15.53 -2.60 28.74
N GLU A 48 -14.61 -3.30 28.07
CA GLU A 48 -13.28 -3.56 28.60
C GLU A 48 -12.43 -2.28 28.50
N VAL A 49 -11.89 -1.82 29.63
CA VAL A 49 -11.24 -0.51 29.74
C VAL A 49 -9.80 -0.62 30.22
N ALA A 50 -8.98 0.33 29.79
CA ALA A 50 -7.68 0.63 30.36
C ALA A 50 -7.79 1.86 31.26
N VAL A 51 -7.44 1.69 32.53
CA VAL A 51 -7.55 2.70 33.58
C VAL A 51 -6.15 3.18 33.96
N LYS A 52 -5.75 4.36 33.46
CA LYS A 52 -4.47 5.01 33.76
C LYS A 52 -4.64 5.91 34.99
N ARG A 53 -4.19 5.43 36.14
CA ARG A 53 -4.15 6.17 37.40
C ARG A 53 -2.83 6.93 37.50
N LEU A 54 -2.89 8.26 37.44
CA LEU A 54 -1.72 9.12 37.52
C LEU A 54 -1.16 9.19 38.95
N ASP A 55 0.15 9.43 39.06
CA ASP A 55 0.79 9.64 40.37
C ASP A 55 0.35 11.00 40.96
N PRO A 56 -0.31 11.01 42.14
CA PRO A 56 -0.79 12.25 42.77
C PRO A 56 0.31 13.26 43.11
N GLN A 57 1.55 12.80 43.27
CA GLN A 57 2.68 13.63 43.72
C GLN A 57 3.40 14.36 42.58
N SER A 58 2.99 14.14 41.33
CA SER A 58 3.62 14.76 40.15
C SER A 58 2.83 15.97 39.66
N ASP A 59 3.39 17.18 39.84
CA ASP A 59 2.82 18.41 39.24
C ASP A 59 2.84 18.37 37.71
N GLN A 60 3.81 17.65 37.13
CA GLN A 60 3.84 17.35 35.70
C GLN A 60 2.63 16.49 35.29
N GLY A 61 2.26 15.51 36.11
CA GLY A 61 1.11 14.64 35.88
C GLY A 61 -0.23 15.39 35.77
N LYS A 62 -0.41 16.48 36.56
CA LYS A 62 -1.62 17.33 36.45
C LYS A 62 -1.75 17.98 35.08
N ARG A 63 -0.65 18.51 34.54
CA ARG A 63 -0.66 19.17 33.22
C ARG A 63 -0.92 18.18 32.10
N GLU A 64 -0.31 17.01 32.18
CA GLU A 64 -0.46 15.95 31.18
C GLU A 64 -1.89 15.40 31.19
N PHE A 65 -2.46 15.16 32.37
CA PHE A 65 -3.88 14.79 32.54
C PHE A 65 -4.81 15.77 31.81
N MET A 66 -4.65 17.06 32.08
CA MET A 66 -5.47 18.11 31.46
C MET A 66 -5.25 18.20 29.94
N THR A 67 -4.01 18.02 29.49
CA THR A 67 -3.67 18.04 28.07
C THR A 67 -4.34 16.89 27.34
N GLU A 68 -4.24 15.69 27.90
CA GLU A 68 -4.79 14.46 27.32
C GLU A 68 -6.33 14.51 27.23
N ILE A 69 -7.02 14.97 28.29
CA ILE A 69 -8.47 15.22 28.25
C ILE A 69 -8.80 16.25 27.16
N SER A 70 -8.08 17.36 27.08
CA SER A 70 -8.37 18.43 26.14
C SER A 70 -8.25 18.01 24.67
N ILE A 71 -7.34 17.08 24.37
CA ILE A 71 -7.10 16.58 23.02
C ILE A 71 -8.08 15.44 22.73
N LEU A 72 -8.10 14.39 23.54
CA LEU A 72 -8.89 13.20 23.23
C LEU A 72 -10.40 13.39 23.39
N SER A 73 -10.86 14.46 24.04
CA SER A 73 -12.28 14.84 24.01
C SER A 73 -12.71 15.51 22.69
N ARG A 74 -11.77 16.10 21.93
CA ARG A 74 -12.05 16.88 20.71
C ARG A 74 -11.68 16.17 19.42
N TYR A 75 -10.59 15.41 19.46
CA TYR A 75 -9.99 14.77 18.29
C TYR A 75 -10.28 13.28 18.35
N LYS A 76 -11.07 12.78 17.40
CA LYS A 76 -11.52 11.39 17.32
C LYS A 76 -11.20 10.83 15.95
N HIS A 77 -10.49 9.71 15.91
CA HIS A 77 -10.06 9.07 14.67
C HIS A 77 -9.78 7.59 14.93
N GLU A 78 -9.98 6.73 13.92
CA GLU A 78 -9.84 5.27 14.05
C GLU A 78 -8.44 4.82 14.51
N ASN A 79 -7.40 5.60 14.23
CA ASN A 79 -6.02 5.34 14.65
C ASN A 79 -5.54 6.17 15.86
N LEU A 80 -6.44 6.73 16.64
CA LEU A 80 -6.13 7.33 17.95
C LEU A 80 -6.83 6.53 19.05
N VAL A 81 -6.27 6.49 20.25
CA VAL A 81 -6.95 5.86 21.40
C VAL A 81 -8.25 6.60 21.76
N SER A 82 -9.27 5.84 22.15
CA SER A 82 -10.56 6.38 22.55
C SER A 82 -10.58 6.69 24.05
N LEU A 83 -10.51 7.97 24.43
CA LEU A 83 -10.85 8.38 25.80
C LEU A 83 -12.36 8.22 26.01
N LEU A 84 -12.74 7.32 26.93
CA LEU A 84 -14.12 7.03 27.32
C LEU A 84 -14.57 7.91 28.48
N GLY A 85 -13.65 8.24 29.39
CA GLY A 85 -13.94 9.09 30.53
C GLY A 85 -12.73 9.44 31.37
N PHE A 86 -12.96 10.21 32.42
CA PHE A 86 -11.94 10.55 33.41
C PHE A 86 -12.55 10.70 34.80
N CYS A 87 -11.73 10.54 35.83
CA CYS A 87 -12.05 10.86 37.21
C CYS A 87 -11.08 11.91 37.75
N GLU A 88 -11.64 12.91 38.43
CA GLU A 88 -10.92 13.92 39.20
C GLU A 88 -11.68 14.11 40.53
N GLU A 89 -11.31 13.33 41.53
CA GLU A 89 -11.93 13.30 42.86
C GLU A 89 -10.85 13.24 43.94
N GLY A 90 -10.83 14.23 44.84
CA GLY A 90 -9.74 14.39 45.81
C GLY A 90 -8.39 14.52 45.11
N ASP A 91 -7.44 13.66 45.48
CA ASP A 91 -6.10 13.61 44.88
C ASP A 91 -6.02 12.68 43.66
N GLU A 92 -7.08 11.93 43.36
CA GLU A 92 -7.11 10.97 42.25
C GLU A 92 -7.31 11.65 40.91
N LYS A 93 -6.44 11.32 39.95
CA LYS A 93 -6.55 11.72 38.54
C LYS A 93 -6.41 10.47 37.69
N ILE A 94 -7.50 10.10 37.03
CA ILE A 94 -7.61 8.83 36.33
C ILE A 94 -8.18 9.06 34.94
N LEU A 95 -7.53 8.48 33.93
CA LEU A 95 -8.01 8.46 32.55
C LEU A 95 -8.50 7.05 32.23
N VAL A 96 -9.67 6.97 31.60
CA VAL A 96 -10.31 5.70 31.22
C VAL A 96 -10.39 5.65 29.70
N TYR A 97 -9.75 4.65 29.12
CA TYR A 97 -9.71 4.41 27.68
C TYR A 97 -10.38 3.09 27.35
N GLU A 98 -10.78 2.95 26.09
CA GLU A 98 -11.03 1.63 25.50
C GLU A 98 -9.76 0.78 25.58
N HIS A 99 -9.88 -0.50 25.95
CA HIS A 99 -8.72 -1.38 26.12
C HIS A 99 -8.21 -1.93 24.77
N GLU A 100 -6.99 -1.54 24.42
CA GLU A 100 -6.27 -2.05 23.25
C GLU A 100 -5.58 -3.38 23.61
N SER A 101 -6.28 -4.47 23.35
CA SER A 101 -5.99 -5.82 23.90
C SER A 101 -4.62 -6.41 23.53
N ARG A 102 -3.98 -5.99 22.45
CA ARG A 102 -2.63 -6.44 22.08
C ARG A 102 -1.54 -5.58 22.71
N GLY A 103 -1.89 -4.52 23.44
CA GLY A 103 -0.92 -3.65 24.10
C GLY A 103 -0.05 -2.89 23.10
N SER A 104 1.13 -2.48 23.56
CA SER A 104 2.04 -1.62 22.80
C SER A 104 2.88 -2.36 21.75
N LEU A 105 3.20 -1.67 20.65
CA LEU A 105 3.96 -2.19 19.51
C LEU A 105 5.38 -2.62 19.90
N ASP A 106 6.01 -1.94 20.85
CA ASP A 106 7.37 -2.27 21.33
C ASP A 106 7.52 -3.72 21.81
N ASN A 107 6.45 -4.33 22.33
CA ASN A 107 6.41 -5.75 22.69
C ASN A 107 6.63 -6.70 21.49
N TYR A 108 6.41 -6.22 20.26
CA TYR A 108 6.43 -7.03 19.05
C TYR A 108 7.55 -6.67 18.06
N ILE A 109 8.25 -5.55 18.23
CA ILE A 109 9.21 -5.06 17.22
C ILE A 109 10.33 -6.08 16.94
N GLN A 110 10.79 -6.79 17.97
CA GLN A 110 11.81 -7.83 17.84
C GLN A 110 11.24 -9.21 17.47
N ASN A 111 9.91 -9.36 17.41
CA ASN A 111 9.28 -10.63 17.08
C ASN A 111 9.11 -10.79 15.55
N PRO A 112 9.72 -11.80 14.91
CA PRO A 112 9.56 -12.06 13.47
C PRO A 112 8.14 -12.50 13.07
N ASP A 113 7.33 -12.96 14.03
CA ASP A 113 5.92 -13.36 13.79
C ASP A 113 5.04 -12.14 13.48
N LEU A 114 5.46 -10.94 13.90
CA LEU A 114 4.87 -9.71 13.38
C LEU A 114 5.35 -9.52 11.93
N THR A 115 4.55 -10.03 11.00
CA THR A 115 4.88 -10.12 9.58
C THR A 115 5.16 -8.75 8.97
N TRP A 116 5.90 -8.73 7.86
CA TRP A 116 6.17 -7.49 7.13
C TRP A 116 4.88 -6.77 6.70
N MET A 117 3.87 -7.55 6.31
CA MET A 117 2.54 -7.05 5.96
C MET A 117 1.85 -6.35 7.14
N GLN A 118 1.90 -6.92 8.34
CA GLN A 118 1.36 -6.29 9.54
C GLN A 118 2.14 -5.02 9.89
N ARG A 119 3.48 -5.04 9.81
CA ARG A 119 4.32 -3.86 10.09
C ARG A 119 3.97 -2.70 9.18
N LEU A 120 3.79 -2.94 7.87
CA LEU A 120 3.33 -1.92 6.93
C LEU A 120 1.95 -1.36 7.31
N LYS A 121 0.97 -2.22 7.63
CA LYS A 121 -0.37 -1.77 8.05
C LYS A 121 -0.32 -0.93 9.33
N ILE A 122 0.45 -1.37 10.32
CA ILE A 122 0.63 -0.65 11.59
C ILE A 122 1.29 0.71 11.35
N SER A 123 2.33 0.78 10.52
CA SER A 123 2.96 2.04 10.13
C SER A 123 1.99 2.99 9.43
N ILE A 124 1.16 2.47 8.51
CA ILE A 124 0.12 3.25 7.82
C ILE A 124 -0.90 3.78 8.84
N GLY A 125 -1.44 2.94 9.71
CA GLY A 125 -2.41 3.35 10.73
C GLY A 125 -1.86 4.43 11.66
N ALA A 126 -0.64 4.23 12.19
CA ALA A 126 0.03 5.24 13.01
C ALA A 126 0.23 6.56 12.24
N ALA A 127 0.68 6.49 10.99
CA ALA A 127 0.87 7.67 10.15
C ALA A 127 -0.44 8.40 9.86
N ARG A 128 -1.55 7.69 9.62
CA ARG A 128 -2.88 8.26 9.44
C ARG A 128 -3.36 8.99 10.70
N GLY A 129 -3.21 8.37 11.87
CA GLY A 129 -3.54 9.01 13.15
C GLY A 129 -2.77 10.32 13.36
N ILE A 130 -1.47 10.32 13.07
CA ILE A 130 -0.65 11.54 13.18
C ILE A 130 -1.01 12.56 12.09
N ASN A 131 -1.32 12.11 10.87
CA ASN A 131 -1.75 12.99 9.78
C ASN A 131 -3.05 13.72 10.11
N TYR A 132 -4.03 13.00 10.66
CA TYR A 132 -5.30 13.57 11.12
C TYR A 132 -5.07 14.71 12.12
N LEU A 133 -4.15 14.53 13.07
CA LEU A 133 -3.77 15.56 14.04
C LEU A 133 -3.06 16.76 13.39
N HIS A 134 -2.39 16.55 12.25
CA HIS A 134 -1.56 17.57 11.60
C HIS A 134 -2.31 18.45 10.60
N ASP A 135 -3.17 17.86 9.76
CA ASP A 135 -3.69 18.52 8.55
C ASP A 135 -5.23 18.47 8.38
N GLU A 136 -5.98 17.59 9.06
CA GLU A 136 -7.37 17.31 8.67
C GLU A 136 -8.46 18.02 9.48
N VAL A 137 -8.12 18.72 10.56
CA VAL A 137 -9.15 19.26 11.45
C VAL A 137 -9.50 20.67 11.01
N GLY A 138 -10.71 20.82 10.45
CA GLY A 138 -11.35 22.10 10.06
C GLY A 138 -11.51 23.14 11.19
N GLN A 139 -10.83 22.97 12.31
CA GLN A 139 -10.74 23.89 13.43
C GLN A 139 -9.59 24.90 13.31
N GLN A 140 -8.83 24.93 12.21
CA GLN A 140 -7.66 25.81 12.03
C GLN A 140 -6.53 25.59 13.07
N HIS A 141 -6.48 24.40 13.69
CA HIS A 141 -5.48 24.03 14.68
C HIS A 141 -4.80 22.70 14.32
N ARG A 142 -3.51 22.62 14.61
CA ARG A 142 -2.64 21.44 14.49
C ARG A 142 -2.32 20.91 15.88
N VAL A 143 -2.35 19.60 16.07
CA VAL A 143 -1.90 18.95 17.31
C VAL A 143 -0.55 18.29 17.05
N ILE A 144 0.48 18.71 17.79
CA ILE A 144 1.81 18.10 17.73
C ILE A 144 1.94 17.15 18.92
N HIS A 145 2.10 15.84 18.66
CA HIS A 145 2.11 14.81 19.71
C HIS A 145 3.34 14.86 20.64
N ARG A 146 4.52 15.11 20.06
CA ARG A 146 5.82 15.27 20.75
C ARG A 146 6.44 14.06 21.47
N ASP A 147 5.76 12.91 21.50
CA ASP A 147 6.25 11.68 22.13
C ASP A 147 5.89 10.43 21.30
N ILE A 148 6.10 10.52 19.98
CA ILE A 148 5.88 9.37 19.09
C ILE A 148 7.02 8.38 19.29
N LYS A 149 6.67 7.19 19.81
CA LYS A 149 7.56 6.04 20.02
C LYS A 149 6.74 4.76 19.96
N SER A 150 7.38 3.62 19.78
CA SER A 150 6.71 2.31 19.69
C SER A 150 5.88 1.95 20.93
N GLY A 151 6.29 2.37 22.12
CA GLY A 151 5.51 2.19 23.35
C GLY A 151 4.19 2.99 23.38
N ASN A 152 4.06 4.01 22.53
CA ASN A 152 2.88 4.87 22.41
C ASN A 152 2.04 4.56 21.16
N ILE A 153 2.32 3.43 20.50
CA ILE A 153 1.47 2.87 19.44
C ILE A 153 0.87 1.58 19.99
N LEU A 154 -0.40 1.65 20.42
CA LEU A 154 -1.15 0.49 20.90
C LEU A 154 -1.79 -0.26 19.73
N LEU A 155 -2.14 -1.52 19.97
CA LEU A 155 -2.68 -2.44 18.98
C LEU A 155 -3.98 -3.07 19.51
N ASN A 156 -5.03 -3.04 18.70
CA ASN A 156 -6.29 -3.74 19.00
C ASN A 156 -6.25 -5.22 18.59
N ASN A 157 -7.35 -5.95 18.77
CA ASN A 157 -7.48 -7.37 18.42
C ASN A 157 -7.19 -7.63 16.93
N GLU A 158 -7.47 -6.68 16.06
CA GLU A 158 -7.32 -6.74 14.60
C GLU A 158 -5.92 -6.32 14.12
N TRP A 159 -4.99 -6.02 15.04
CA TRP A 159 -3.64 -5.48 14.75
C TRP A 159 -3.64 -4.07 14.13
N GLU A 160 -4.69 -3.29 14.37
CA GLU A 160 -4.77 -1.90 13.94
C GLU A 160 -4.07 -1.00 14.96
N ALA A 161 -3.34 0.00 14.44
CA ALA A 161 -2.56 0.91 15.26
C ALA A 161 -3.41 2.04 15.87
N LYS A 162 -3.15 2.34 17.13
CA LYS A 162 -3.79 3.40 17.92
C LYS A 162 -2.71 4.25 18.58
N VAL A 163 -2.59 5.51 18.17
CA VAL A 163 -1.65 6.46 18.77
C VAL A 163 -2.17 6.86 20.15
N SER A 164 -1.32 6.77 21.17
CA SER A 164 -1.64 7.00 22.58
C SER A 164 -0.67 7.97 23.28
N ASP A 165 -0.99 8.36 24.52
CA ASP A 165 -0.15 9.17 25.41
C ASP A 165 0.04 10.62 24.95
N PHE A 166 -1.06 11.37 25.02
CA PHE A 166 -1.12 12.76 24.57
C PHE A 166 -0.66 13.78 25.61
N GLY A 167 -0.17 13.34 26.77
CA GLY A 167 0.19 14.22 27.89
C GLY A 167 1.16 15.36 27.52
N LEU A 168 2.10 15.10 26.61
CA LEU A 168 3.10 16.07 26.16
C LEU A 168 2.69 16.89 24.93
N SER A 169 1.52 16.63 24.38
CA SER A 169 1.06 17.21 23.12
C SER A 169 0.82 18.72 23.21
N LYS A 170 0.83 19.40 22.07
CA LYS A 170 0.59 20.84 21.98
C LYS A 170 -0.32 21.19 20.82
N ILE A 171 -1.33 22.00 21.08
CA ILE A 171 -2.19 22.62 20.06
C ILE A 171 -1.48 23.87 19.54
N ALA A 172 -1.37 23.99 18.22
CA ALA A 172 -0.77 25.10 17.50
C ALA A 172 -1.72 25.63 16.43
N PRO A 173 -1.66 26.92 16.04
CA PRO A 173 -2.44 27.42 14.93
C PRO A 173 -1.98 26.81 13.59
N ALA A 174 -2.92 26.36 12.75
CA ALA A 174 -2.62 25.68 11.49
C ALA A 174 -1.98 26.59 10.42
N HIS A 175 -2.16 27.92 10.53
CA HIS A 175 -1.57 28.91 9.60
C HIS A 175 -0.07 29.14 9.83
N ILE A 176 0.49 28.65 10.93
CA ILE A 176 1.92 28.73 11.22
C ILE A 176 2.56 27.42 10.76
N GLN A 177 3.12 27.40 9.55
CA GLN A 177 3.78 26.23 8.95
C GLN A 177 4.92 25.66 9.81
N HIS A 178 5.49 26.46 10.72
CA HIS A 178 6.61 26.08 11.58
C HIS A 178 6.37 26.45 13.04
N THR A 179 5.62 25.63 13.78
CA THR A 179 5.58 25.73 15.26
C THR A 179 6.65 24.83 15.86
N PHE A 180 7.64 25.42 16.54
CA PHE A 180 8.77 24.67 17.10
C PHE A 180 8.52 24.28 18.56
N VAL A 181 8.68 22.99 18.88
CA VAL A 181 8.96 22.53 20.25
C VAL A 181 10.04 21.45 20.16
N ILE A 182 11.15 21.64 20.86
CA ILE A 182 12.27 20.70 20.90
C ILE A 182 12.03 19.77 22.10
N THR A 183 11.96 18.46 21.86
CA THR A 183 12.11 17.46 22.92
C THR A 183 13.57 17.01 22.90
N ALA A 184 14.32 17.28 23.96
CA ALA A 184 15.71 16.82 24.07
C ALA A 184 15.72 15.32 24.39
N TYR A 185 16.32 14.51 23.52
CA TYR A 185 16.58 13.10 23.81
C TYR A 185 17.86 12.96 24.64
N GLY A 186 17.81 12.18 25.73
CA GLY A 186 18.98 11.88 26.54
C GLY A 186 20.01 11.05 25.77
N LYS A 187 21.30 11.41 25.89
CA LYS A 187 22.43 10.66 25.32
C LYS A 187 22.58 9.29 26.00
N GLY A 188 22.50 8.21 25.24
CA GLY A 188 22.89 6.86 25.67
C GLY A 188 22.62 5.80 24.60
N SER A 189 23.66 5.03 24.24
CA SER A 189 23.73 4.07 23.12
C SER A 189 23.60 4.67 21.71
N GLU A 190 24.17 4.00 20.70
CA GLU A 190 24.01 4.38 19.30
C GLU A 190 22.51 4.26 18.95
N SER A 191 21.84 5.42 18.88
CA SER A 191 20.39 5.46 18.71
C SER A 191 20.00 4.84 17.37
N LEU A 192 18.93 4.03 17.37
CA LEU A 192 18.51 3.21 16.22
C LEU A 192 18.31 4.05 14.94
N ASP A 193 17.88 5.30 15.08
CA ASP A 193 17.76 6.27 13.99
C ASP A 193 19.10 6.60 13.34
N VAL A 194 20.17 6.76 14.13
CA VAL A 194 21.54 6.99 13.63
C VAL A 194 22.03 5.77 12.86
N LEU A 195 21.88 4.58 13.45
CA LEU A 195 22.28 3.32 12.83
C LEU A 195 21.49 3.07 11.53
N ALA A 196 20.17 3.21 11.55
CA ALA A 196 19.31 3.01 10.38
C ALA A 196 19.67 3.99 9.25
N LYS A 197 19.95 5.25 9.59
CA LYS A 197 20.36 6.27 8.62
C LYS A 197 21.70 5.92 7.96
N SER A 198 22.71 5.49 8.74
CA SER A 198 24.00 5.05 8.20
C SER A 198 23.82 3.84 7.28
N LYS A 199 23.11 2.80 7.73
CA LYS A 199 22.91 1.57 6.94
C LYS A 199 22.08 1.80 5.68
N TYR A 200 21.16 2.76 5.69
CA TYR A 200 20.46 3.20 4.48
C TYR A 200 21.43 3.80 3.45
N ILE A 201 22.27 4.74 3.87
CA ILE A 201 23.25 5.43 3.00
C ILE A 201 24.24 4.41 2.41
N ASP A 202 24.69 3.45 3.21
CA ASP A 202 25.67 2.44 2.79
C ASP A 202 25.05 1.30 1.95
N ASN A 203 23.73 1.31 1.69
CA ASN A 203 22.98 0.22 1.07
C ASN A 203 23.13 -1.13 1.82
N LYS A 204 23.19 -1.07 3.15
CA LYS A 204 23.43 -2.19 4.07
C LYS A 204 22.28 -2.44 5.04
N LEU A 205 21.06 -2.09 4.66
CA LEU A 205 19.86 -2.29 5.49
C LEU A 205 19.66 -3.76 5.89
N ASP A 206 20.07 -4.70 5.04
CA ASP A 206 19.96 -6.14 5.32
C ASP A 206 20.78 -6.56 6.57
N GLU A 207 21.76 -5.77 7.01
CA GLU A 207 22.53 -6.00 8.25
C GLU A 207 21.75 -5.68 9.54
N ILE A 208 20.66 -4.90 9.44
CA ILE A 208 19.83 -4.48 10.60
C ILE A 208 18.39 -5.01 10.53
N ILE A 209 18.03 -5.73 9.47
CA ILE A 209 16.71 -6.35 9.32
C ILE A 209 16.78 -7.80 9.79
N ILE A 210 15.82 -8.22 10.60
CA ILE A 210 15.68 -9.62 11.04
C ILE A 210 15.61 -10.54 9.81
N PRO A 211 16.48 -11.56 9.67
CA PRO A 211 16.57 -12.39 8.46
C PRO A 211 15.24 -13.05 8.04
N GLU A 212 14.46 -13.52 9.00
CA GLU A 212 13.14 -14.12 8.80
C GLU A 212 12.16 -13.13 8.21
N LEU A 213 12.21 -11.88 8.68
CA LEU A 213 11.39 -10.79 8.17
C LEU A 213 11.84 -10.39 6.77
N ARG A 214 13.15 -10.34 6.52
CA ARG A 214 13.72 -9.95 5.22
C ARG A 214 13.26 -10.87 4.08
N LYS A 215 13.06 -12.16 4.36
CA LYS A 215 12.52 -13.15 3.40
C LYS A 215 11.09 -12.83 2.95
N GLN A 216 10.32 -12.09 3.75
CA GLN A 216 8.94 -11.69 3.44
C GLN A 216 8.86 -10.43 2.56
N MET A 217 9.93 -9.62 2.54
CA MET A 217 9.93 -8.30 1.91
C MET A 217 10.21 -8.36 0.41
N LYS A 218 9.35 -7.76 -0.42
CA LYS A 218 9.74 -7.42 -1.79
C LYS A 218 10.74 -6.28 -1.77
N LEU A 219 11.79 -6.39 -2.57
CA LEU A 219 12.85 -5.37 -2.62
C LEU A 219 12.31 -3.97 -2.94
N SER A 220 11.35 -3.86 -3.87
CA SER A 220 10.73 -2.57 -4.20
C SER A 220 9.90 -2.00 -3.05
N SER A 221 9.16 -2.84 -2.33
CA SER A 221 8.41 -2.40 -1.13
C SER A 221 9.36 -1.91 -0.03
N LEU A 222 10.43 -2.68 0.22
CA LEU A 222 11.46 -2.31 1.19
C LEU A 222 12.14 -0.99 0.80
N ASN A 223 12.49 -0.80 -0.47
CA ASN A 223 13.11 0.43 -0.96
C ASN A 223 12.19 1.65 -0.79
N THR A 224 10.90 1.51 -1.12
CA THR A 224 9.92 2.59 -0.89
C THR A 224 9.80 2.93 0.60
N PHE A 225 9.65 1.91 1.45
CA PHE A 225 9.52 2.09 2.90
C PHE A 225 10.78 2.72 3.53
N SER A 226 11.97 2.23 3.17
CA SER A 226 13.22 2.70 3.75
C SER A 226 13.57 4.10 3.26
N ALA A 227 13.22 4.45 2.01
CA ALA A 227 13.40 5.79 1.47
C ALA A 227 12.59 6.83 2.24
N ILE A 228 11.29 6.57 2.48
CA ILE A 228 10.46 7.51 3.25
C ILE A 228 10.91 7.60 4.71
N ALA A 229 11.31 6.48 5.33
CA ALA A 229 11.86 6.49 6.68
C ALA A 229 13.15 7.32 6.77
N TYR A 230 14.06 7.21 5.80
CA TYR A 230 15.27 8.03 5.73
C TYR A 230 14.95 9.52 5.57
N GLN A 231 13.96 9.87 4.73
CA GLN A 231 13.54 11.26 4.56
C GLN A 231 13.02 11.88 5.87
N CYS A 232 12.30 11.11 6.70
CA CYS A 232 11.88 11.54 8.05
C CYS A 232 13.06 11.85 8.98
N LEU A 233 14.23 11.24 8.75
CA LEU A 233 15.46 11.38 9.55
C LEU A 233 16.45 12.42 8.99
N LYS A 234 16.02 13.22 8.01
CA LYS A 234 16.84 14.33 7.49
C LYS A 234 17.15 15.35 8.60
N PRO A 235 18.40 15.84 8.67
CA PRO A 235 18.79 16.77 9.72
C PRO A 235 18.06 18.10 9.56
N ASP A 236 17.97 18.60 8.33
CA ASP A 236 17.11 19.73 7.99
C ASP A 236 15.65 19.30 8.03
N ARG A 237 14.83 20.10 8.72
CA ARG A 237 13.39 19.89 8.84
C ARG A 237 12.67 20.29 7.56
N SER A 238 13.22 21.21 6.77
CA SER A 238 12.63 21.63 5.49
C SER A 238 12.65 20.50 4.45
N GLU A 239 13.61 19.58 4.58
CA GLU A 239 13.75 18.38 3.76
C GLU A 239 12.85 17.21 4.23
N ARG A 240 12.19 17.33 5.40
CA ARG A 240 11.35 16.26 5.91
C ARG A 240 9.96 16.32 5.27
N PRO A 241 9.38 15.15 4.94
CA PRO A 241 8.09 15.08 4.30
C PRO A 241 6.95 15.45 5.26
N THR A 242 5.81 15.86 4.69
CA THR A 242 4.57 15.99 5.45
C THR A 242 4.01 14.62 5.81
N MET A 243 3.14 14.56 6.82
CA MET A 243 2.48 13.31 7.19
C MET A 243 1.62 12.75 6.05
N ALA A 244 0.97 13.61 5.27
CA ALA A 244 0.20 13.20 4.10
C ALA A 244 1.07 12.46 3.07
N HIS A 245 2.27 12.98 2.77
CA HIS A 245 3.21 12.32 1.88
C HIS A 245 3.76 11.01 2.47
N ILE A 246 4.01 10.97 3.79
CA ILE A 246 4.42 9.74 4.48
C ILE A 246 3.34 8.66 4.32
N VAL A 247 2.06 8.99 4.53
CA VAL A 247 0.95 8.05 4.36
C VAL A 247 0.90 7.53 2.91
N GLU A 248 1.02 8.41 1.92
CA GLU A 248 1.01 8.04 0.50
C GLU A 248 2.11 7.04 0.14
N GLU A 249 3.36 7.29 0.55
CA GLU A 249 4.49 6.41 0.27
C GLU A 249 4.42 5.08 1.05
N LEU A 250 3.91 5.09 2.29
CA LEU A 250 3.66 3.85 3.03
C LEU A 250 2.58 2.99 2.39
N GLU A 251 1.48 3.59 1.94
CA GLU A 251 0.44 2.88 1.19
C GLU A 251 0.95 2.35 -0.14
N LYS A 252 1.81 3.10 -0.83
CA LYS A 252 2.50 2.63 -2.03
C LYS A 252 3.40 1.44 -1.74
N ALA A 253 4.21 1.48 -0.68
CA ALA A 253 5.02 0.34 -0.24
C ALA A 253 4.15 -0.90 0.07
N TYR A 254 2.99 -0.70 0.67
CA TYR A 254 2.00 -1.74 0.91
C TYR A 254 1.38 -2.28 -0.38
N ARG A 255 0.94 -1.41 -1.32
CA ARG A 255 0.42 -1.82 -2.63
C ARG A 255 1.46 -2.65 -3.40
N ILE A 256 2.73 -2.22 -3.40
CA ILE A 256 3.83 -2.98 -4.00
C ILE A 256 3.97 -4.35 -3.33
N GLN A 257 3.91 -4.40 -2.00
CA GLN A 257 4.01 -5.65 -1.24
C GLN A 257 2.84 -6.61 -1.50
N VAL A 258 1.62 -6.11 -1.64
CA VAL A 258 0.41 -6.90 -1.91
C VAL A 258 0.33 -7.32 -3.37
N SER A 259 0.80 -6.47 -4.30
CA SER A 259 0.66 -6.69 -5.74
C SER A 259 1.14 -8.09 -6.15
N LEU A 260 0.23 -8.95 -6.60
CA LEU A 260 0.55 -10.30 -7.04
C LEU A 260 1.49 -10.18 -8.25
N LYS A 261 2.80 -10.39 -8.04
CA LYS A 261 3.92 -10.48 -9.00
C LYS A 261 3.60 -10.33 -10.51
N THR A 262 3.01 -9.23 -10.95
CA THR A 262 2.98 -8.87 -12.36
C THR A 262 4.04 -7.80 -12.52
N ALA A 263 4.99 -8.03 -13.42
CA ALA A 263 5.98 -7.03 -13.84
C ALA A 263 5.29 -5.65 -13.96
N GLU A 264 5.95 -4.56 -13.56
CA GLU A 264 5.43 -3.20 -13.77
C GLU A 264 5.18 -3.01 -15.27
N VAL A 265 3.99 -3.35 -15.72
CA VAL A 265 3.60 -3.31 -17.12
C VAL A 265 2.56 -2.22 -17.32
N ILE A 266 2.77 -1.43 -18.35
CA ILE A 266 1.81 -0.42 -18.80
C ILE A 266 0.99 -0.99 -19.96
N ARG A 267 -0.29 -0.64 -20.04
CA ARG A 267 -1.16 -0.98 -21.17
C ARG A 267 -0.89 -0.02 -22.32
N VAL A 268 -0.51 -0.55 -23.48
CA VAL A 268 -0.18 0.24 -24.67
C VAL A 268 -0.91 -0.30 -25.88
N GLY A 269 -1.62 0.60 -26.55
CA GLY A 269 -2.45 0.26 -27.69
C GLY A 269 -3.67 -0.59 -27.29
N TYR A 270 -4.77 -0.36 -27.97
CA TYR A 270 -5.94 -1.23 -27.92
C TYR A 270 -6.64 -1.14 -29.27
N TRP A 271 -6.89 -2.30 -29.87
CA TRP A 271 -7.52 -2.42 -31.18
C TRP A 271 -8.64 -3.43 -31.12
N GLY A 272 -9.72 -3.21 -31.87
CA GLY A 272 -10.89 -4.08 -31.89
C GLY A 272 -12.08 -3.48 -31.13
N ASN A 273 -12.94 -4.33 -30.58
CA ASN A 273 -14.16 -3.91 -29.90
C ASN A 273 -13.87 -3.18 -28.58
N THR A 274 -14.42 -1.99 -28.39
CA THR A 274 -14.30 -1.20 -27.17
C THR A 274 -15.56 -1.16 -26.31
N SER A 275 -16.64 -1.83 -26.75
CA SER A 275 -17.86 -1.91 -25.96
C SER A 275 -17.64 -2.76 -24.71
N ASN A 276 -18.16 -2.30 -23.56
CA ASN A 276 -18.01 -2.93 -22.26
C ASN A 276 -18.67 -4.33 -22.25
N GLY A 277 -17.97 -5.33 -22.77
CA GLY A 277 -18.22 -6.72 -22.42
C GLY A 277 -17.99 -6.86 -20.92
N GLY A 278 -18.89 -7.51 -20.19
CA GLY A 278 -18.71 -7.76 -18.77
C GLY A 278 -17.35 -8.41 -18.46
N SER A 279 -16.90 -8.33 -17.21
CA SER A 279 -15.57 -8.80 -16.76
C SER A 279 -15.22 -10.24 -17.18
N GLN A 280 -16.23 -11.08 -17.41
CA GLN A 280 -16.10 -12.46 -17.87
C GLN A 280 -15.50 -12.66 -19.28
N ASN A 281 -15.38 -11.61 -20.10
CA ASN A 281 -14.85 -11.72 -21.48
C ASN A 281 -13.49 -11.03 -21.66
N CYS A 282 -12.92 -10.51 -20.58
CA CYS A 282 -11.56 -9.98 -20.55
C CYS A 282 -10.56 -11.13 -20.48
N TRP A 283 -9.53 -11.07 -21.32
CA TRP A 283 -8.40 -12.01 -21.24
C TRP A 283 -7.09 -11.24 -21.14
N ASP A 284 -6.12 -11.84 -20.49
CA ASP A 284 -4.76 -11.37 -20.55
C ASP A 284 -3.71 -12.48 -20.40
N PHE A 285 -2.52 -12.15 -20.88
CA PHE A 285 -1.32 -12.95 -20.78
C PHE A 285 -0.20 -12.00 -20.35
N ILE A 286 0.36 -12.21 -19.17
CA ILE A 286 1.48 -11.43 -18.66
C ILE A 286 2.74 -12.31 -18.67
N LEU A 287 3.80 -11.83 -19.31
CA LEU A 287 5.08 -12.52 -19.35
C LEU A 287 5.84 -12.28 -18.04
N GLU A 288 5.96 -13.32 -17.22
CA GLU A 288 6.69 -13.26 -15.94
C GLU A 288 8.18 -12.93 -16.13
N LYS A 289 8.82 -12.39 -15.07
CA LYS A 289 10.17 -11.80 -15.14
C LYS A 289 11.24 -12.81 -15.56
N ASP A 290 11.14 -14.04 -15.10
CA ASP A 290 12.07 -15.15 -15.37
C ASP A 290 11.59 -16.07 -16.49
N HIS A 291 10.46 -15.75 -17.12
CA HIS A 291 9.90 -16.51 -18.23
C HIS A 291 10.36 -15.95 -19.58
N LYS A 292 10.61 -16.85 -20.53
CA LYS A 292 10.81 -16.54 -21.96
C LYS A 292 9.63 -17.03 -22.76
N LEU A 293 9.08 -16.20 -23.65
CA LEU A 293 8.06 -16.65 -24.60
C LEU A 293 8.70 -17.62 -25.61
N LYS A 294 8.14 -18.82 -25.76
CA LYS A 294 8.66 -19.88 -26.65
C LYS A 294 7.73 -20.21 -27.80
N LYS A 295 6.43 -20.00 -27.63
CA LYS A 295 5.44 -20.36 -28.65
C LYS A 295 4.22 -19.47 -28.57
N ILE A 296 3.69 -19.09 -29.72
CA ILE A 296 2.32 -18.56 -29.84
C ILE A 296 1.55 -19.55 -30.70
N THR A 297 0.40 -19.99 -30.20
CA THR A 297 -0.55 -20.81 -30.95
C THR A 297 -1.73 -19.94 -31.32
N ILE A 298 -2.06 -19.92 -32.62
CA ILE A 298 -3.09 -19.09 -33.20
C ILE A 298 -4.06 -19.99 -33.95
N ASP A 299 -5.34 -19.95 -33.57
CA ASP A 299 -6.42 -20.48 -34.41
C ASP A 299 -6.95 -19.32 -35.26
N HIS A 300 -6.91 -19.47 -36.58
CA HIS A 300 -7.31 -18.42 -37.49
C HIS A 300 -7.95 -18.94 -38.78
N GLY A 301 -8.77 -18.08 -39.39
CA GLY A 301 -9.36 -18.29 -40.72
C GLY A 301 -9.64 -16.95 -41.37
N ASP A 302 -10.92 -16.59 -41.47
CA ASP A 302 -11.36 -15.25 -41.82
C ASP A 302 -11.19 -14.22 -40.68
N HIS A 303 -11.03 -14.71 -39.44
CA HIS A 303 -10.76 -13.96 -38.21
C HIS A 303 -9.66 -14.63 -37.38
N ILE A 304 -9.28 -14.00 -36.27
CA ILE A 304 -8.52 -14.66 -35.20
C ILE A 304 -9.51 -15.27 -34.21
N TYR A 305 -9.55 -16.60 -34.15
CA TYR A 305 -10.48 -17.36 -33.32
C TYR A 305 -9.97 -17.51 -31.89
N SER A 306 -8.68 -17.81 -31.73
CA SER A 306 -8.09 -17.93 -30.40
C SER A 306 -6.57 -17.74 -30.38
N LEU A 307 -6.07 -17.44 -29.18
CA LEU A 307 -4.64 -17.29 -28.90
C LEU A 307 -4.27 -18.09 -27.65
N THR A 308 -3.08 -18.68 -27.68
CA THR A 308 -2.48 -19.33 -26.52
C THR A 308 -0.97 -19.11 -26.54
N PHE A 309 -0.38 -18.83 -25.38
CA PHE A 309 1.02 -18.48 -25.24
C PHE A 309 1.73 -19.55 -24.42
N THR A 310 2.87 -20.06 -24.90
CA THR A 310 3.72 -20.96 -24.12
C THR A 310 5.01 -20.25 -23.77
N THR A 311 5.35 -20.26 -22.48
CA THR A 311 6.57 -19.70 -21.92
C THR A 311 7.45 -20.79 -21.31
N GLU A 312 8.73 -20.50 -21.13
CA GLU A 312 9.69 -21.35 -20.42
C GLU A 312 10.31 -20.60 -19.25
N SER A 313 10.36 -21.24 -18.07
CA SER A 313 11.23 -20.81 -16.97
C SER A 313 11.93 -22.03 -16.38
N LYS A 314 13.24 -21.92 -16.19
CA LYS A 314 14.11 -22.99 -15.64
C LYS A 314 13.91 -24.35 -16.34
N GLY A 315 13.69 -24.35 -17.65
CA GLY A 315 13.47 -25.55 -18.47
C GLY A 315 12.06 -26.16 -18.39
N ILE A 316 11.13 -25.55 -17.67
CA ILE A 316 9.72 -25.99 -17.58
C ILE A 316 8.87 -25.11 -18.50
N LEU A 317 8.03 -25.75 -19.32
CA LEU A 317 7.08 -25.06 -20.19
C LEU A 317 5.73 -24.83 -19.50
N TYR A 318 5.24 -23.60 -19.59
CA TYR A 318 3.94 -23.17 -19.07
C TYR A 318 3.09 -22.65 -20.22
N THR A 319 1.84 -23.11 -20.33
CA THR A 319 0.91 -22.66 -21.36
C THR A 319 -0.21 -21.85 -20.71
N SER A 320 -0.49 -20.67 -21.26
CA SER A 320 -1.56 -19.78 -20.78
C SER A 320 -2.94 -20.41 -20.97
N GLU A 321 -3.95 -19.83 -20.34
CA GLU A 321 -5.33 -20.06 -20.74
C GLU A 321 -5.55 -19.66 -22.21
N LYS A 322 -6.52 -20.30 -22.86
CA LYS A 322 -6.89 -20.03 -24.25
C LYS A 322 -7.80 -18.80 -24.28
N ALA A 323 -7.36 -17.73 -24.93
CA ALA A 323 -8.22 -16.58 -25.22
C ALA A 323 -9.04 -16.85 -26.48
N GLY A 324 -10.35 -16.62 -26.45
CA GLY A 324 -11.26 -17.00 -27.54
C GLY A 324 -11.63 -18.49 -27.50
N GLY A 325 -12.40 -19.00 -28.46
CA GLY A 325 -12.89 -20.38 -28.29
C GLY A 325 -13.71 -21.07 -29.38
N ARG A 326 -14.05 -20.41 -30.49
CA ARG A 326 -14.72 -21.11 -31.60
C ARG A 326 -13.68 -21.71 -32.54
N ASN A 327 -13.56 -23.04 -32.59
CA ASN A 327 -12.73 -23.71 -33.61
C ASN A 327 -13.40 -23.54 -34.99
N GLY A 328 -13.00 -22.50 -35.72
CA GLY A 328 -13.56 -22.18 -37.04
C GLY A 328 -12.53 -22.17 -38.17
N GLY A 329 -11.24 -22.34 -37.85
CA GLY A 329 -10.14 -22.20 -38.80
C GLY A 329 -9.02 -23.22 -38.60
N GLY A 330 -7.85 -22.91 -39.17
CA GLY A 330 -6.63 -23.69 -39.02
C GLY A 330 -5.81 -23.22 -37.82
N THR A 331 -5.16 -24.16 -37.14
CA THR A 331 -4.28 -23.87 -36.00
C THR A 331 -2.82 -23.85 -36.45
N VAL A 332 -2.11 -22.76 -36.14
CA VAL A 332 -0.67 -22.62 -36.36
C VAL A 332 0.03 -22.38 -35.04
N SER A 333 1.18 -23.04 -34.84
CA SER A 333 2.05 -22.83 -33.69
C SER A 333 3.40 -22.26 -34.14
N GLU A 334 3.63 -21.00 -33.84
CA GLU A 334 4.90 -20.32 -34.10
C GLU A 334 5.84 -20.49 -32.91
N LYS A 335 6.97 -21.16 -33.11
CA LYS A 335 8.03 -21.32 -32.10
C LYS A 335 9.10 -20.25 -32.26
N PHE A 336 9.63 -19.79 -31.13
CA PHE A 336 10.65 -18.74 -31.04
C PHE A 336 12.01 -19.36 -30.70
N GLU A 337 13.04 -18.93 -31.41
CA GLU A 337 14.43 -19.32 -31.13
C GLU A 337 14.93 -18.69 -29.81
N GLU A 338 16.05 -19.17 -29.27
CA GLU A 338 16.52 -18.81 -27.91
C GLU A 338 16.71 -17.31 -27.67
N ASN A 339 17.08 -16.57 -28.71
CA ASN A 339 17.36 -15.12 -28.71
C ASN A 339 16.31 -14.29 -29.45
N GLU A 340 15.24 -14.95 -29.92
CA GLU A 340 14.14 -14.32 -30.64
C GLU A 340 13.11 -13.77 -29.64
N GLU A 341 12.81 -12.49 -29.73
CA GLU A 341 11.87 -11.77 -28.87
C GLU A 341 10.92 -10.94 -29.71
N LEU A 342 9.69 -10.77 -29.21
CA LEU A 342 8.72 -9.86 -29.83
C LEU A 342 9.20 -8.41 -29.69
N THR A 343 9.17 -7.69 -30.80
CA THR A 343 9.50 -6.26 -30.93
C THR A 343 8.34 -5.47 -31.56
N GLY A 344 7.23 -6.13 -31.85
CA GLY A 344 6.03 -5.44 -32.32
C GLY A 344 4.86 -6.36 -32.64
N ILE A 345 3.71 -5.74 -32.87
CA ILE A 345 2.51 -6.39 -33.39
C ILE A 345 1.88 -5.49 -34.44
N LYS A 346 1.34 -6.10 -35.49
CA LYS A 346 0.48 -5.43 -36.45
C LYS A 346 -0.69 -6.31 -36.82
N GLY A 347 -1.75 -5.71 -37.33
CA GLY A 347 -2.94 -6.45 -37.69
C GLY A 347 -3.92 -5.62 -38.46
N THR A 348 -5.10 -6.17 -38.65
CA THR A 348 -6.24 -5.47 -39.25
C THR A 348 -7.49 -5.77 -38.44
N ILE A 349 -8.45 -4.84 -38.49
CA ILE A 349 -9.73 -4.91 -37.79
C ILE A 349 -10.83 -5.08 -38.85
N ARG A 350 -11.86 -5.87 -38.53
CA ARG A 350 -13.09 -5.97 -39.33
C ARG A 350 -14.27 -5.51 -38.52
N VAL A 351 -15.13 -4.71 -39.15
CA VAL A 351 -16.48 -4.41 -38.65
C VAL A 351 -17.44 -5.39 -39.31
N LEU A 352 -18.16 -6.18 -38.52
CA LEU A 352 -19.19 -7.10 -38.99
C LEU A 352 -20.47 -6.33 -39.33
N THR A 353 -21.38 -6.95 -40.07
CA THR A 353 -22.67 -6.36 -40.45
C THR A 353 -23.54 -5.99 -39.23
N SER A 354 -23.30 -6.63 -38.08
CA SER A 354 -23.92 -6.30 -36.79
C SER A 354 -23.38 -5.04 -36.12
N GLY A 355 -22.34 -4.39 -36.68
CA GLY A 355 -21.60 -3.31 -36.04
C GLY A 355 -20.53 -3.78 -35.05
N HIS A 356 -20.46 -5.08 -34.76
CA HIS A 356 -19.46 -5.68 -33.89
C HIS A 356 -18.08 -5.65 -34.55
N THR A 357 -17.06 -5.27 -33.79
CA THR A 357 -15.69 -5.10 -34.29
C THR A 357 -14.80 -6.23 -33.80
N THR A 358 -13.94 -6.78 -34.65
CA THR A 358 -13.09 -7.93 -34.31
C THR A 358 -11.70 -7.82 -34.93
N ILE A 359 -10.72 -8.51 -34.35
CA ILE A 359 -9.40 -8.66 -34.96
C ILE A 359 -9.48 -9.65 -36.13
N SER A 360 -9.22 -9.17 -37.35
CA SER A 360 -9.30 -9.97 -38.57
C SER A 360 -7.98 -10.58 -38.99
N SER A 361 -6.86 -9.92 -38.69
CA SER A 361 -5.54 -10.50 -38.92
C SER A 361 -4.50 -10.05 -37.90
N LEU A 362 -3.50 -10.89 -37.62
CA LEU A 362 -2.34 -10.57 -36.79
C LEU A 362 -1.03 -10.94 -37.46
N THR A 363 0.01 -10.14 -37.23
CA THR A 363 1.40 -10.45 -37.55
C THR A 363 2.25 -10.06 -36.35
N PHE A 364 2.98 -11.02 -35.82
CA PHE A 364 3.94 -10.80 -34.75
C PHE A 364 5.30 -10.44 -35.35
N ILE A 365 5.92 -9.39 -34.83
CA ILE A 365 7.20 -8.90 -35.30
C ILE A 365 8.23 -9.25 -34.24
N THR A 366 9.32 -9.91 -34.64
CA THR A 366 10.45 -10.22 -33.77
C THR A 366 11.67 -9.41 -34.16
N ASN A 367 12.71 -9.47 -33.34
CA ASN A 367 14.02 -8.91 -33.69
C ASN A 367 14.72 -9.65 -34.85
N ASP A 368 14.17 -10.79 -35.30
CA ASP A 368 14.73 -11.60 -36.39
C ASP A 368 13.83 -11.58 -37.63
N THR A 369 12.53 -11.88 -37.46
CA THR A 369 11.60 -12.10 -38.58
C THR A 369 10.19 -11.57 -38.30
N LYS A 370 9.26 -11.82 -39.22
CA LYS A 370 7.83 -11.53 -39.08
C LYS A 370 7.04 -12.82 -39.23
N ARG A 371 6.10 -13.05 -38.32
CA ARG A 371 5.30 -14.27 -38.23
C ARG A 371 3.85 -13.92 -38.56
N GLY A 372 3.32 -14.46 -39.66
CA GLY A 372 1.98 -14.15 -40.21
C GLY A 372 2.02 -13.45 -41.59
N PRO A 373 0.90 -12.89 -42.07
CA PRO A 373 -0.33 -12.63 -41.35
C PRO A 373 -1.13 -13.92 -41.09
N PHE A 374 -1.61 -14.06 -39.87
CA PHE A 374 -2.66 -15.00 -39.50
C PHE A 374 -4.01 -14.28 -39.68
N GLY A 375 -5.03 -15.00 -40.12
CA GLY A 375 -6.34 -14.43 -40.43
C GLY A 375 -6.42 -13.72 -41.80
N ARG A 376 -7.55 -13.04 -42.06
CA ARG A 376 -7.79 -12.33 -43.33
C ARG A 376 -7.60 -10.83 -43.17
N LYS A 377 -6.66 -10.27 -43.94
CA LYS A 377 -6.40 -8.83 -43.97
C LYS A 377 -7.63 -8.03 -44.45
N THR A 378 -7.82 -6.86 -43.86
CA THR A 378 -8.81 -5.84 -44.24
C THR A 378 -8.15 -4.46 -44.35
N ASP A 379 -8.92 -3.44 -44.75
CA ASP A 379 -8.42 -2.09 -45.01
C ASP A 379 -8.27 -1.21 -43.76
N THR A 380 -8.49 -1.76 -42.56
CA THR A 380 -8.35 -1.03 -41.28
C THR A 380 -7.14 -1.57 -40.50
N PRO A 381 -5.91 -1.14 -40.83
CA PRO A 381 -4.70 -1.67 -40.20
C PRO A 381 -4.41 -1.04 -38.84
N PHE A 382 -3.72 -1.79 -38.00
CA PHE A 382 -3.03 -1.28 -36.83
C PHE A 382 -1.62 -1.82 -36.75
N TYR A 383 -0.72 -1.08 -36.09
CA TYR A 383 0.61 -1.57 -35.78
C TYR A 383 1.21 -0.80 -34.60
N ILE A 384 2.13 -1.45 -33.91
CA ILE A 384 2.98 -0.85 -32.89
C ILE A 384 4.31 -1.60 -32.86
N LEU A 385 5.40 -0.86 -32.59
CA LEU A 385 6.75 -1.38 -32.43
C LEU A 385 7.31 -0.94 -31.07
N TRP A 386 8.19 -1.75 -30.52
CA TRP A 386 8.90 -1.49 -29.28
C TRP A 386 10.31 -2.06 -29.29
N GLU A 387 11.13 -1.59 -28.35
CA GLU A 387 12.50 -2.03 -28.18
C GLU A 387 12.58 -3.44 -27.59
N LYS A 388 13.65 -4.17 -27.92
CA LYS A 388 13.92 -5.52 -27.38
C LYS A 388 13.89 -5.50 -25.84
N GLY A 389 13.39 -6.57 -25.21
CA GLY A 389 13.25 -6.68 -23.76
C GLY A 389 12.08 -5.92 -23.15
N LYS A 390 11.33 -5.11 -23.92
CA LYS A 390 10.20 -4.32 -23.41
C LYS A 390 8.85 -5.04 -23.46
N PHE A 391 8.74 -6.20 -24.12
CA PHE A 391 7.50 -6.96 -24.16
C PHE A 391 7.12 -7.48 -22.75
N GLY A 392 5.91 -7.17 -22.31
CA GLY A 392 5.36 -7.56 -21.01
C GLY A 392 4.13 -8.48 -21.09
N GLY A 393 3.50 -8.63 -22.25
CA GLY A 393 2.31 -9.46 -22.42
C GLY A 393 1.29 -8.92 -23.41
N PHE A 394 0.11 -9.54 -23.46
CA PHE A 394 -1.05 -9.11 -24.23
C PHE A 394 -2.29 -9.07 -23.34
N TYR A 395 -3.26 -8.23 -23.70
CA TYR A 395 -4.58 -8.21 -23.05
C TYR A 395 -5.65 -7.91 -24.09
N GLY A 396 -6.90 -8.19 -23.78
CA GLY A 396 -7.96 -7.95 -24.75
C GLY A 396 -9.35 -8.37 -24.30
N LEU A 397 -10.26 -8.33 -25.26
CA LEU A 397 -11.60 -8.91 -25.15
C LEU A 397 -11.69 -10.10 -26.09
N ALA A 398 -12.30 -11.18 -25.63
CA ALA A 398 -12.56 -12.35 -26.44
C ALA A 398 -13.83 -13.06 -25.98
N HIS A 399 -14.67 -13.40 -26.96
CA HIS A 399 -15.79 -14.32 -26.79
C HIS A 399 -15.49 -15.60 -27.60
N ASN A 400 -16.25 -15.82 -28.68
CA ASN A 400 -16.00 -16.87 -29.65
C ASN A 400 -14.77 -16.60 -30.54
N ILE A 401 -14.37 -15.33 -30.65
CA ILE A 401 -13.24 -14.83 -31.45
C ILE A 401 -12.47 -13.79 -30.62
N ILE A 402 -11.29 -13.38 -31.10
CA ILE A 402 -10.55 -12.27 -30.50
C ILE A 402 -11.17 -10.95 -30.97
N ASP A 403 -11.96 -10.34 -30.09
CA ASP A 403 -12.69 -9.11 -30.36
C ASP A 403 -11.79 -7.88 -30.23
N GLY A 404 -10.82 -7.92 -29.31
CA GLY A 404 -9.84 -6.86 -29.14
C GLY A 404 -8.52 -7.34 -28.58
N ILE A 405 -7.45 -6.59 -28.86
CA ILE A 405 -6.10 -6.86 -28.39
C ILE A 405 -5.34 -5.56 -28.12
N GLY A 406 -4.58 -5.57 -27.03
CA GLY A 406 -3.62 -4.56 -26.63
C GLY A 406 -2.36 -5.23 -26.08
N VAL A 407 -1.33 -4.44 -25.79
CA VAL A 407 -0.01 -4.95 -25.39
C VAL A 407 0.34 -4.44 -24.00
N TYR A 408 0.84 -5.34 -23.16
CA TYR A 408 1.53 -4.96 -21.93
C TYR A 408 3.01 -4.72 -22.23
N MET A 409 3.53 -3.58 -21.77
CA MET A 409 4.91 -3.17 -21.97
C MET A 409 5.61 -3.03 -20.62
N LYS A 410 6.79 -3.65 -20.45
CA LYS A 410 7.59 -3.52 -19.23
C LYS A 410 8.08 -2.07 -19.06
N SER A 411 7.77 -1.48 -17.92
CA SER A 411 8.25 -0.16 -17.51
C SER A 411 9.75 -0.23 -17.21
N SER A 412 10.49 0.82 -17.57
CA SER A 412 11.84 1.05 -17.08
C SER A 412 11.82 1.95 -15.84
N TYR A 413 12.84 1.79 -14.99
CA TYR A 413 13.02 2.54 -13.73
C TYR A 413 13.10 4.07 -13.91
N ASP A 414 13.31 4.55 -15.14
CA ASP A 414 13.37 5.96 -15.53
C ASP A 414 11.99 6.56 -15.87
N GLY A 415 10.91 5.79 -15.80
CA GLY A 415 9.54 6.29 -15.98
C GLY A 415 9.13 6.57 -17.44
N PHE A 416 9.99 6.30 -18.43
CA PHE A 416 9.68 6.51 -19.84
C PHE A 416 9.91 5.23 -20.65
N THR A 417 8.85 4.69 -21.26
CA THR A 417 8.97 3.61 -22.26
C THR A 417 8.77 4.20 -23.65
N ARG A 418 9.80 4.13 -24.50
CA ARG A 418 9.71 4.59 -25.87
C ARG A 418 8.85 3.62 -26.69
N VAL A 419 7.65 4.06 -27.01
CA VAL A 419 6.79 3.40 -27.99
C VAL A 419 7.13 3.95 -29.37
N GLY A 420 7.29 3.09 -30.38
CA GLY A 420 7.62 3.52 -31.75
C GLY A 420 6.58 4.47 -32.37
N LYS A 421 6.88 5.04 -33.54
CA LYS A 421 5.95 5.94 -34.26
C LYS A 421 4.62 5.23 -34.56
N TRP A 422 3.49 5.78 -34.10
CA TRP A 422 2.13 5.34 -34.41
C TRP A 422 1.49 6.23 -35.51
N GLY A 423 0.53 5.68 -36.29
CA GLY A 423 -0.25 6.43 -37.30
C GLY A 423 -0.02 6.00 -38.77
N MET A 424 -0.95 6.33 -39.68
CA MET A 424 -0.78 6.07 -41.12
C MET A 424 0.30 6.98 -41.72
N LYS A 425 1.31 6.41 -42.39
CA LYS A 425 2.04 7.17 -43.41
C LYS A 425 1.06 7.47 -44.53
N SER A 426 0.68 8.73 -44.71
CA SER A 426 0.07 9.16 -45.97
C SER A 426 1.04 8.80 -47.09
N GLN A 427 0.69 7.84 -47.94
CA GLN A 427 1.35 7.77 -49.24
C GLN A 427 1.03 9.10 -49.92
N GLY A 428 2.07 9.92 -50.12
CA GLY A 428 1.93 11.10 -50.94
C GLY A 428 1.33 10.68 -52.26
N ARG A 429 0.20 11.28 -52.64
CA ARG A 429 -0.22 11.27 -54.04
C ARG A 429 0.94 11.90 -54.81
N SER A 430 1.68 11.07 -55.54
CA SER A 430 2.48 11.54 -56.66
C SER A 430 1.52 12.30 -57.59
N ARG A 431 1.69 13.62 -57.67
CA ARG A 431 1.26 14.37 -58.84
C ARG A 431 2.39 14.35 -59.85
#